data_AF-A0A2C9LU23-F1
#
_entry.id   AF-A0A2C9LU23-F1
#
_cell.length_a   1.000
_cell.length_b   1.000
_cell.length_c   1.000
_cell.angle_alpha   90.00
_cell.angle_beta   90.00
_cell.angle_gamma   90.00
#
_symmetry.space_group_name_H-M   'P 1'
#
loop_
_entity.id
_entity.type
_entity.pdbx_description
1 polymer ?
#
loop_
_entity_poly.entity_id
_entity_poly.type
_entity_poly.pdbx_seq_one_letter_code
_entity_poly.pdbx_strand_id
1 'polypeptide(L)'
;YSGVIAEGNEDLVHHMEVFHCQVPKGQKIPYYSGPAENEDTPKGLEPCRRVIAAWAMGAQDMVYPEEAGVSIGGQDTSRFALLEVHYNNPERKS
;
A
#
# COMPACT_ATOMS: atom_id res chain seq x y z
N TYR A 1 9.78 4.94 -7.44
CA TYR A 1 9.54 4.74 -6.00
C TYR A 1 10.52 3.70 -5.47
N SER A 2 10.78 3.71 -4.17
CA SER A 2 11.68 2.78 -3.48
C SER A 2 11.03 2.25 -2.21
N GLY A 3 11.54 1.14 -1.67
CA GLY A 3 11.12 0.60 -0.38
C GLY A 3 11.75 1.40 0.76
N VAL A 4 10.92 1.86 1.71
CA VAL A 4 11.39 2.53 2.94
C VAL A 4 11.07 1.61 4.11
N ILE A 5 12.10 0.95 4.63
CA ILE A 5 11.99 -0.01 5.73
C ILE A 5 12.66 0.57 6.97
N ALA A 6 12.06 0.33 8.14
CA ALA A 6 12.67 0.70 9.41
C ALA A 6 13.92 -0.14 9.66
N GLU A 7 14.98 0.49 10.17
CA GLU A 7 16.25 -0.18 10.49
C GLU A 7 16.03 -1.38 11.41
N GLY A 8 16.58 -2.53 11.05
CA GLY A 8 16.46 -3.80 11.78
C GLY A 8 15.25 -4.66 11.38
N ASN A 9 14.36 -4.16 10.51
CA ASN A 9 13.19 -4.90 10.00
C ASN A 9 13.34 -5.33 8.53
N GLU A 10 14.52 -5.17 7.93
CA GLU A 10 14.78 -5.46 6.52
C GLU A 10 14.51 -6.92 6.15
N ASP A 11 14.69 -7.85 7.09
CA ASP A 11 14.42 -9.27 6.91
C ASP A 11 12.97 -9.67 7.22
N LEU A 12 12.20 -8.80 7.89
CA LEU A 12 10.82 -9.04 8.26
C LEU A 12 9.83 -8.59 7.18
N VAL A 13 10.06 -7.43 6.55
CA VAL A 13 9.16 -6.90 5.52
C VAL A 13 9.43 -7.62 4.19
N HIS A 14 8.56 -8.55 3.82
CA HIS A 14 8.75 -9.37 2.63
C HIS A 14 8.27 -8.67 1.35
N HIS A 15 7.10 -8.02 1.39
CA HIS A 15 6.64 -7.13 0.32
C HIS A 15 5.66 -6.07 0.83
N MET A 16 5.49 -5.02 0.03
CA MET A 16 4.56 -3.91 0.25
C MET A 16 3.83 -3.57 -1.04
N GLU A 17 2.54 -3.27 -0.94
CA GLU A 17 1.71 -2.82 -2.05
C GLU A 17 0.92 -1.58 -1.64
N VAL A 18 0.81 -0.61 -2.56
CA VAL A 18 0.01 0.60 -2.37
C VAL A 18 -1.11 0.62 -3.38
N PHE A 19 -2.33 0.73 -2.87
CA PHE A 19 -3.56 0.76 -3.66
C PHE A 19 -4.24 2.12 -3.57
N HIS A 20 -4.70 2.65 -4.70
CA HIS A 20 -5.63 3.77 -4.73
C HIS A 20 -7.08 3.29 -4.52
N CYS A 21 -7.83 4.00 -3.69
CA CYS A 21 -9.24 3.73 -3.43
C CYS A 21 -10.12 4.37 -4.50
N GLN A 22 -10.72 3.55 -5.36
CA GLN A 22 -11.53 4.01 -6.49
C GLN A 22 -12.97 4.29 -6.05
N VAL A 23 -13.15 5.40 -5.33
CA VAL A 23 -14.46 5.90 -4.88
C VAL A 23 -14.73 7.32 -5.39
N PRO A 24 -16.01 7.72 -5.53
CA PRO A 24 -16.37 9.10 -5.85
C PRO A 24 -15.72 10.12 -4.91
N LYS A 25 -15.41 11.30 -5.46
CA LYS A 25 -14.91 12.42 -4.67
C LYS A 25 -15.87 12.74 -3.51
N GLY A 26 -15.29 12.91 -2.32
CA GLY A 26 -16.04 13.23 -1.11
C GLY A 26 -16.50 12.01 -0.32
N GLN A 27 -16.57 10.82 -0.93
CA GLN A 27 -16.78 9.58 -0.19
C GLN A 27 -15.62 9.34 0.77
N LYS A 28 -15.94 9.03 2.03
CA LYS A 28 -14.96 8.76 3.08
C LYS A 28 -14.60 7.28 3.08
N ILE A 29 -13.34 6.99 3.32
CA ILE A 29 -12.82 5.66 3.63
C ILE A 29 -12.43 5.66 5.11
N PRO A 30 -12.73 4.60 5.88
CA PRO A 30 -12.30 4.51 7.27
C PRO A 30 -10.77 4.57 7.37
N TYR A 31 -10.27 5.33 8.34
CA TYR A 31 -8.85 5.25 8.70
C TYR A 31 -8.63 3.94 9.46
N TYR A 32 -7.65 3.17 9.01
CA TYR A 32 -7.36 1.86 9.57
C TYR A 32 -5.86 1.58 9.55
N SER A 33 -5.38 0.92 10.60
CA SER A 33 -4.03 0.38 10.69
C SER A 33 -4.11 -0.90 11.51
N GLY A 34 -3.94 -2.04 10.87
CA GLY A 34 -4.08 -3.35 11.49
C GLY A 34 -3.94 -4.48 10.46
N PRO A 35 -4.18 -5.74 10.89
CA PRO A 35 -4.17 -6.89 10.01
C PRO A 35 -5.11 -6.73 8.81
N ALA A 36 -4.70 -7.22 7.63
CA ALA A 36 -5.50 -7.10 6.41
C ALA A 36 -6.82 -7.88 6.49
N GLU A 37 -6.83 -9.01 7.21
CA GLU A 37 -8.01 -9.84 7.43
C GLU A 37 -8.14 -10.22 8.91
N ASN A 38 -9.05 -9.55 9.61
CA ASN A 38 -9.49 -9.93 10.95
C ASN A 38 -10.93 -9.45 11.22
N GLU A 39 -11.51 -9.84 12.36
CA GLU A 39 -12.87 -9.41 12.75
C GLU A 39 -13.02 -7.89 12.90
N ASP A 40 -11.92 -7.21 13.23
CA ASP A 40 -11.86 -5.76 13.42
C ASP A 40 -11.59 -4.98 12.11
N THR A 41 -11.40 -5.66 10.98
CA THR A 41 -11.11 -5.00 9.70
C THR A 41 -12.36 -4.25 9.28
N PRO A 42 -12.29 -2.92 9.11
CA PRO A 42 -13.47 -2.14 8.78
C PRO A 42 -13.93 -2.46 7.35
N LYS A 43 -15.24 -2.62 7.20
CA LYS A 43 -15.89 -2.63 5.89
C LYS A 43 -15.66 -1.28 5.20
N GLY A 44 -15.55 -1.29 3.87
CA GLY A 44 -15.34 -0.08 3.06
C GLY A 44 -13.92 0.11 2.53
N LEU A 45 -12.99 -0.82 2.81
CA LEU A 45 -11.65 -0.85 2.20
C LEU A 45 -11.62 -1.58 0.85
N GLU A 46 -12.68 -2.32 0.51
CA GLU A 46 -12.79 -3.13 -0.71
C GLU A 46 -12.62 -2.35 -2.03
N PRO A 47 -12.95 -1.04 -2.12
CA PRO A 47 -12.65 -0.24 -3.31
C PRO A 47 -11.16 0.09 -3.53
N CYS A 48 -10.29 -0.17 -2.55
CA CYS A 48 -8.85 0.08 -2.63
C CYS A 48 -8.12 -1.07 -3.32
N ARG A 49 -8.29 -1.17 -4.65
CA ARG A 49 -7.76 -2.27 -5.48
C ARG A 49 -6.85 -1.84 -6.62
N ARG A 50 -6.77 -0.55 -6.93
CA ARG A 50 -5.92 -0.06 -8.02
C ARG A 50 -4.48 0.03 -7.53
N VAL A 51 -3.62 -0.91 -7.91
CA VAL A 51 -2.18 -0.85 -7.61
C VAL A 51 -1.56 0.41 -8.20
N ILE A 52 -0.85 1.17 -7.36
CA ILE A 52 -0.07 2.35 -7.77
C ILE A 52 1.42 2.21 -7.45
N ALA A 53 1.80 1.31 -6.55
CA ALA A 53 3.17 0.88 -6.32
C ALA A 53 3.19 -0.53 -5.73
N ALA A 54 4.23 -1.30 -6.05
CA ALA A 54 4.52 -2.58 -5.44
C ALA A 54 6.03 -2.73 -5.27
N TRP A 55 6.46 -3.25 -4.12
CA TRP A 55 7.85 -3.50 -3.78
C TRP A 55 7.98 -4.86 -3.10
N ALA A 56 9.06 -5.58 -3.38
CA ALA A 56 9.38 -6.84 -2.73
C ALA A 56 10.85 -6.84 -2.30
N MET A 57 11.18 -7.65 -1.30
CA MET A 57 12.55 -7.83 -0.83
C MET A 57 13.53 -8.08 -1.99
N GLY A 58 14.64 -7.34 -2.00
CA GLY A 58 15.65 -7.40 -3.06
C GLY A 58 15.36 -6.56 -4.29
N ALA A 59 14.17 -5.96 -4.42
CA ALA A 59 13.88 -5.01 -5.49
C ALA A 59 14.68 -3.72 -5.32
N GLN A 60 15.28 -3.27 -6.42
CA GLN A 60 15.87 -1.93 -6.53
C GLN A 60 14.77 -0.87 -6.74
N ASP A 61 15.20 0.39 -6.79
CA ASP A 61 14.31 1.52 -7.08
C ASP A 61 13.61 1.35 -8.43
N MET A 62 12.29 1.56 -8.44
CA MET A 62 11.50 1.61 -9.67
C MET A 62 11.49 3.04 -10.21
N VAL A 63 12.01 3.22 -11.42
CA VAL A 63 11.98 4.50 -12.13
C VAL A 63 11.10 4.35 -13.38
N TYR A 64 10.13 5.25 -13.54
CA TYR A 64 9.31 5.26 -14.75
C TYR A 64 10.14 5.75 -15.96
N PRO A 65 9.88 5.26 -17.17
CA PRO A 65 10.44 5.85 -18.39
C PRO A 65 9.89 7.27 -18.59
N GLU A 66 10.59 8.09 -19.38
CA GLU A 66 10.23 9.50 -19.59
C GLU A 66 8.82 9.69 -20.15
N GLU A 67 8.33 8.73 -20.94
CA GLU A 67 7.06 8.82 -21.66
C GLU A 67 5.86 8.31 -20.84
N ALA A 68 6.07 7.78 -19.64
CA ALA A 68 5.01 7.16 -18.85
C ALA A 68 5.05 7.50 -17.36
N GLY A 69 3.91 7.28 -16.71
CA GLY A 69 3.77 7.41 -15.26
C GLY A 69 2.43 6.86 -14.79
N VAL A 70 2.26 6.77 -13.48
CA VAL A 70 0.98 6.43 -12.87
C VAL A 70 0.28 7.69 -12.39
N SER A 71 -0.95 7.91 -12.84
CA SER A 71 -1.75 9.06 -12.40
C SER A 71 -2.30 8.83 -11.00
N ILE A 72 -2.09 9.82 -10.12
CA ILE A 72 -2.60 9.85 -8.75
C ILE A 72 -3.23 11.24 -8.52
N GLY A 73 -4.48 11.27 -8.09
CA GLY A 73 -5.22 12.53 -7.91
C GLY A 73 -5.95 13.03 -9.16
N GLY A 74 -6.51 14.22 -9.07
CA GLY A 74 -7.39 14.81 -10.07
C GLY A 74 -8.66 15.42 -9.47
N GLN A 75 -9.42 16.18 -10.26
CA GLN A 75 -10.61 16.89 -9.77
C GLN A 75 -11.72 15.95 -9.29
N ASP A 76 -11.78 14.71 -9.79
CA ASP A 76 -12.85 13.74 -9.52
C ASP A 76 -12.36 12.43 -8.88
N THR A 77 -11.13 12.41 -8.37
CA THR A 77 -10.55 11.21 -7.74
C THR A 77 -10.62 11.26 -6.21
N SER A 78 -10.76 10.10 -5.57
CA SER A 78 -10.58 9.98 -4.12
C SER A 78 -9.15 10.32 -3.70
N ARG A 79 -8.99 10.76 -2.45
CA ARG A 79 -7.69 11.06 -1.82
C ARG A 79 -7.13 9.91 -0.99
N PHE A 80 -7.80 8.75 -0.99
CA PHE A 80 -7.47 7.64 -0.11
C PHE A 80 -6.60 6.63 -0.83
N ALA A 81 -5.59 6.16 -0.12
CA ALA A 81 -4.77 5.02 -0.50
C ALA A 81 -4.70 4.04 0.67
N LEU A 82 -4.52 2.77 0.34
CA LEU A 82 -4.29 1.69 1.28
C LEU A 82 -2.87 1.17 1.07
N LEU A 83 -2.10 1.05 2.15
CA LEU A 83 -0.81 0.38 2.17
C LEU A 83 -1.00 -1.01 2.79
N GLU A 84 -0.65 -2.04 2.05
CA GLU A 84 -0.58 -3.41 2.53
C GLU A 84 0.88 -3.82 2.72
N VAL A 85 1.18 -4.44 3.85
CA VAL A 85 2.54 -4.90 4.20
C VAL A 85 2.45 -6.36 4.61
N HIS A 86 3.17 -7.23 3.90
CA HIS A 86 3.31 -8.63 4.27
C HIS A 86 4.62 -8.83 5.03
N TYR A 87 4.47 -9.21 6.30
CA TYR A 87 5.58 -9.58 7.17
C TYR A 87 5.83 -11.08 7.12
N ASN A 88 7.07 -11.49 6.87
CA ASN A 88 7.53 -12.85 7.07
C ASN A 88 8.33 -12.91 8.38
N ASN A 89 7.68 -13.25 9.49
CA ASN A 89 8.29 -13.26 10.83
C ASN A 89 8.37 -14.67 11.45
N PRO A 90 9.16 -15.61 10.87
CA PRO A 90 9.24 -16.99 11.37
C PRO A 90 9.89 -17.09 12.75
N GLU A 91 10.80 -16.16 13.07
CA GLU A 91 11.53 -16.10 14.34
C GLU A 91 10.77 -15.36 15.45
N ARG A 92 9.60 -14.78 15.14
CA ARG A 92 8.78 -14.00 16.07
C ARG A 92 9.54 -12.83 16.72
N LYS A 93 10.31 -12.10 15.93
CA LYS A 93 10.95 -10.85 16.35
C LYS A 93 9.90 -9.83 16.80
N SER A 94 10.21 -9.09 17.86
CA SER A 94 9.33 -8.09 18.49
C SER A 94 9.81 -6.67 18.25
#